data_AF-A0A179UCK1-F1
#
_entry.id   AF-A0A179UCK1-F1
#
_cell.length_a   1.000
_cell.length_b   1.000
_cell.length_c   1.000
_cell.angle_alpha   90.00
_cell.angle_beta   90.00
_cell.angle_gamma   90.00
#
_symmetry.space_group_name_H-M   'P 1'
#
loop_
_entity.id
_entity.type
_entity.pdbx_description
1 polymer ?
#
loop_
_entity_poly.entity_id
_entity_poly.type
_entity_poly.pdbx_seq_one_letter_code
_entity_poly.pdbx_strand_id
1 'polypeptide(L)'
;MCLLKPSSSSPPTTNLSPIASSLYSVSFPHSLPPPLTHLLSRYISFFSPSPSEPAISRLRPWNFNNPLFFPRSTMVIMFRRKDSKLSTSDEKDDRESFMSSSSARTSNASLKVPMSMKTVNGASVPIPEVPIAPPPDPNLDPAAYLRSIHAVRQRSKVVMQRAKRNQLNHFDIDFSKFAGTAQYVASIIKRDYAPDFHAIPAHGRWHHFDIGGRPRINQLLQSWPSTVDTFERTRRLIDLFLVSVLLDAGSGSKWSYKSKESGKIYRRSEGLAVASLEMFKTGLFSSDPTEPCQVDGAGLKKITVDLIAKGMQHSEQNTLPGLEGRAGLLIRLSEALNNQEFFGANARPGNMLDYLLSHNTTLASSVPIISIPTLWSVLMDGLSSIWPPSRTQIDGVYIGDAWPCSILSSSPAAKPWETIIPFHKLTQWLCYSLMAPMTKVMNIKFSGTELLTGLPEYRNGGLLIDMGLLNLKPEDAERGLQAYRSNAMIKGQPNVEVVPLFTADDDVIVEWRALTVGFLDELLAEVNSLLELPAGERLCLAQMLEAGTWKGGREIAEVSRPNTKEPPIMILSDGTVF
;
A
#
# COMPACT_ATOMS: atom_id res chain seq x y z
N MET A 1 32.75 29.92 37.96
CA MET A 1 34.06 30.37 38.49
C MET A 1 34.79 31.08 37.36
N CYS A 2 34.99 32.40 37.50
CA CYS A 2 35.79 33.39 36.74
C CYS A 2 35.60 33.52 35.19
N LEU A 3 34.99 34.59 34.64
CA LEU A 3 35.43 36.00 34.46
C LEU A 3 36.67 36.11 33.52
N LEU A 4 36.68 36.85 32.40
CA LEU A 4 36.55 38.32 32.28
C LEU A 4 36.24 38.79 30.82
N LYS A 5 35.56 39.94 30.70
CA LYS A 5 35.49 40.89 29.55
C LYS A 5 36.39 42.10 29.87
N PRO A 6 36.83 42.94 28.89
CA PRO A 6 36.13 44.23 28.61
C PRO A 6 36.19 44.69 27.11
N SER A 7 35.10 45.25 26.53
CA SER A 7 34.86 46.67 26.10
C SER A 7 35.95 47.30 25.20
N SER A 8 35.76 48.11 24.13
CA SER A 8 34.66 48.92 23.57
C SER A 8 35.17 49.60 22.29
N SER A 9 34.31 49.88 21.29
CA SER A 9 34.17 51.19 20.58
C SER A 9 33.49 51.05 19.20
N SER A 10 32.61 52.01 18.93
CA SER A 10 31.66 52.18 17.84
C SER A 10 32.25 52.62 16.48
N PRO A 11 31.58 52.36 15.33
CA PRO A 11 31.97 52.91 14.03
C PRO A 11 31.17 54.18 13.66
N PRO A 12 31.67 54.99 12.69
CA PRO A 12 31.09 56.28 12.35
C PRO A 12 30.00 56.21 11.27
N THR A 13 29.12 57.19 11.34
CA THR A 13 28.08 57.57 10.39
C THR A 13 28.65 58.38 9.21
N THR A 14 28.13 58.14 8.01
CA THR A 14 28.17 59.12 6.90
C THR A 14 26.84 59.15 6.18
N ASN A 15 26.18 60.31 6.27
CA ASN A 15 25.06 60.78 5.46
C ASN A 15 25.50 61.04 4.01
N LEU A 16 24.58 60.89 3.06
CA LEU A 16 24.36 61.82 1.96
C LEU A 16 22.92 61.66 1.42
N SER A 17 22.32 62.79 1.06
CA SER A 17 20.89 63.07 0.90
C SER A 17 20.52 63.34 -0.59
N PRO A 18 19.38 63.96 -0.97
CA PRO A 18 18.29 63.31 -1.70
C PRO A 18 17.92 63.96 -3.06
N ILE A 19 17.25 63.25 -3.98
CA ILE A 19 16.54 63.88 -5.12
C ILE A 19 15.19 63.17 -5.43
N ALA A 20 14.12 63.92 -5.15
CA ALA A 20 12.84 64.12 -5.82
C ALA A 20 12.14 63.00 -6.66
N SER A 21 10.99 62.57 -6.11
CA SER A 21 9.63 62.54 -6.69
C SER A 21 9.40 62.47 -8.22
N SER A 22 8.67 61.42 -8.63
CA SER A 22 7.72 61.45 -9.75
C SER A 22 6.54 60.53 -9.41
N LEU A 23 5.36 61.13 -9.30
CA LEU A 23 4.06 60.52 -9.04
C LEU A 23 3.55 59.74 -10.26
N TYR A 24 3.14 58.48 -10.05
CA TYR A 24 2.05 57.88 -10.82
C TYR A 24 1.12 57.15 -9.86
N SER A 25 -0.08 57.69 -9.73
CA SER A 25 -1.24 57.12 -9.05
C SER A 25 -1.83 55.98 -9.88
N VAL A 26 -1.95 54.79 -9.31
CA VAL A 26 -2.96 53.80 -9.74
C VAL A 26 -3.63 53.23 -8.50
N SER A 27 -4.94 53.44 -8.45
CA SER A 27 -5.88 53.10 -7.40
C SER A 27 -6.06 51.59 -7.24
N PHE A 28 -6.04 51.09 -6.00
CA PHE A 28 -6.44 49.71 -5.67
C PHE A 28 -7.94 49.68 -5.32
N PRO A 29 -8.76 48.80 -5.93
CA PRO A 29 -10.08 48.51 -5.40
C PRO A 29 -9.99 47.45 -4.29
N HIS A 30 -10.44 47.85 -3.10
CA HIS A 30 -10.87 46.92 -2.06
C HIS A 30 -12.12 46.15 -2.51
N SER A 31 -12.02 44.83 -2.61
CA SER A 31 -13.17 43.92 -2.52
C SER A 31 -12.69 42.50 -2.24
N LEU A 32 -12.97 42.01 -1.03
CA LEU A 32 -12.87 40.58 -0.66
C LEU A 32 -13.92 39.77 -1.43
N PRO A 33 -13.61 38.56 -1.94
CA PRO A 33 -14.63 37.66 -2.47
C PRO A 33 -15.36 36.92 -1.32
N PRO A 34 -16.64 36.55 -1.51
CA PRO A 34 -17.43 35.84 -0.50
C PRO A 34 -16.99 34.36 -0.39
N PRO A 35 -17.37 33.66 0.71
CA PRO A 35 -16.90 32.30 0.96
C PRO A 35 -17.44 31.27 -0.05
N LEU A 36 -16.61 30.25 -0.28
CA LEU A 36 -16.74 29.14 -1.23
C LEU A 36 -17.85 28.11 -0.91
N THR A 37 -18.99 28.55 -0.36
CA THR A 37 -20.15 27.67 -0.09
C THR A 37 -21.01 27.39 -1.33
N HIS A 38 -20.83 28.14 -2.43
CA HIS A 38 -21.71 28.04 -3.61
C HIS A 38 -21.30 27.02 -4.68
N LEU A 39 -20.09 26.46 -4.63
CA LEU A 39 -19.63 25.45 -5.62
C LEU A 39 -20.00 24.01 -5.25
N LEU A 40 -20.16 23.70 -3.96
CA LEU A 40 -20.62 22.38 -3.49
C LEU A 40 -22.12 22.14 -3.74
N SER A 41 -22.94 23.19 -3.71
CA SER A 41 -24.40 23.09 -3.96
C SER A 41 -24.75 22.68 -5.40
N ARG A 42 -23.90 22.99 -6.38
CA ARG A 42 -24.17 22.69 -7.81
C ARG A 42 -23.87 21.23 -8.21
N TYR A 43 -23.14 20.49 -7.39
CA TYR A 43 -22.90 19.05 -7.64
C TYR A 43 -23.96 18.14 -7.01
N ILE A 44 -24.66 18.60 -5.96
CA ILE A 44 -25.69 17.81 -5.26
C ILE A 44 -27.05 17.87 -5.99
N SER A 45 -27.33 18.90 -6.80
CA SER A 45 -28.63 19.10 -7.45
C SER A 45 -28.87 18.28 -8.73
N PHE A 46 -27.97 17.40 -9.15
CA PHE A 46 -28.15 16.57 -10.36
C PHE A 46 -28.73 15.18 -10.11
N PHE A 47 -29.02 14.81 -8.86
CA PHE A 47 -29.60 13.51 -8.51
C PHE A 47 -30.86 13.67 -7.66
N SER A 48 -32.00 13.84 -8.31
CA SER A 48 -33.34 13.58 -7.74
C SER A 48 -34.33 13.37 -8.88
N PRO A 49 -35.02 12.21 -8.97
CA PRO A 49 -36.17 12.06 -9.84
C PRO A 49 -37.46 12.20 -9.02
N SER A 50 -38.34 13.10 -9.46
CA SER A 50 -39.77 13.15 -9.14
C SER A 50 -40.43 14.03 -10.23
N PRO A 51 -41.65 13.73 -10.76
CA PRO A 51 -42.79 13.17 -10.04
C PRO A 51 -43.63 12.09 -10.75
N SER A 52 -44.60 11.60 -9.98
CA SER A 52 -45.62 10.56 -10.23
C SER A 52 -46.86 10.99 -11.04
N GLU A 53 -47.28 10.08 -11.95
CA GLU A 53 -48.65 9.63 -12.32
C GLU A 53 -49.68 10.51 -13.11
N PRO A 54 -50.73 9.93 -13.77
CA PRO A 54 -50.90 8.57 -14.36
C PRO A 54 -51.68 8.46 -15.72
N ALA A 55 -51.66 7.23 -16.27
CA ALA A 55 -52.69 6.50 -17.06
C ALA A 55 -53.01 6.85 -18.54
N ILE A 56 -52.97 5.85 -19.43
CA ILE A 56 -54.15 5.15 -20.01
C ILE A 56 -53.72 3.92 -20.84
N SER A 57 -54.51 2.87 -20.67
CA SER A 57 -54.46 1.51 -21.20
C SER A 57 -54.84 1.36 -22.68
N ARG A 58 -54.39 0.26 -23.31
CA ARG A 58 -55.11 -0.63 -24.27
C ARG A 58 -54.19 -1.81 -24.65
N LEU A 59 -54.38 -2.98 -24.03
CA LEU A 59 -55.10 -4.16 -24.56
C LEU A 59 -54.28 -5.05 -25.53
N ARG A 60 -53.72 -6.13 -24.93
CA ARG A 60 -53.45 -7.55 -25.31
C ARG A 60 -54.05 -8.12 -26.64
N PRO A 61 -53.87 -9.44 -26.96
CA PRO A 61 -52.66 -10.30 -27.07
C PRO A 61 -52.75 -11.28 -28.29
N TRP A 62 -51.69 -11.92 -28.80
CA TRP A 62 -51.86 -13.19 -29.56
C TRP A 62 -50.68 -14.17 -29.37
N ASN A 63 -51.02 -15.38 -28.91
CA ASN A 63 -50.23 -16.60 -28.88
C ASN A 63 -50.32 -17.30 -30.24
N PHE A 64 -49.30 -18.05 -30.69
CA PHE A 64 -49.44 -19.45 -31.18
C PHE A 64 -48.11 -20.10 -31.62
N ASN A 65 -48.11 -21.42 -31.46
CA ASN A 65 -47.13 -22.47 -31.74
C ASN A 65 -46.46 -22.49 -33.14
N ASN A 66 -45.14 -22.72 -33.14
CA ASN A 66 -44.36 -23.87 -33.71
C ASN A 66 -44.47 -24.22 -35.24
N PRO A 67 -43.62 -25.13 -35.79
CA PRO A 67 -42.39 -24.88 -36.57
C PRO A 67 -42.45 -25.44 -38.02
N LEU A 68 -41.35 -25.38 -38.81
CA LEU A 68 -40.90 -26.37 -39.83
C LEU A 68 -39.75 -25.83 -40.72
N PHE A 69 -38.59 -26.52 -40.79
CA PHE A 69 -38.07 -27.27 -41.97
C PHE A 69 -36.60 -27.73 -41.81
N PHE A 70 -36.37 -29.00 -42.19
CA PHE A 70 -35.14 -29.82 -42.29
C PHE A 70 -34.49 -29.66 -43.71
N PRO A 71 -33.28 -30.21 -44.07
CA PRO A 71 -32.78 -31.61 -43.89
C PRO A 71 -31.29 -31.75 -43.45
N ARG A 72 -30.87 -32.72 -42.61
CA ARG A 72 -30.65 -34.19 -42.75
C ARG A 72 -29.54 -34.64 -43.74
N SER A 73 -28.47 -35.23 -43.18
CA SER A 73 -27.90 -36.51 -43.63
C SER A 73 -27.20 -37.26 -42.47
N THR A 74 -27.55 -38.54 -42.37
CA THR A 74 -27.17 -39.66 -41.47
C THR A 74 -25.74 -40.18 -41.83
N MET A 75 -24.96 -41.00 -41.08
CA MET A 75 -25.23 -42.29 -40.42
C MET A 75 -23.97 -42.72 -39.58
N VAL A 76 -24.08 -43.06 -38.26
CA VAL A 76 -23.97 -44.38 -37.56
C VAL A 76 -22.63 -45.16 -37.82
N ILE A 77 -21.83 -45.75 -36.89
CA ILE A 77 -22.02 -46.89 -35.93
C ILE A 77 -20.77 -47.10 -35.00
N MET A 78 -21.06 -47.35 -33.71
CA MET A 78 -20.53 -48.24 -32.63
C MET A 78 -19.09 -48.83 -32.48
N PHE A 79 -18.84 -49.14 -31.17
CA PHE A 79 -18.02 -50.21 -30.52
C PHE A 79 -16.56 -49.84 -30.15
N ARG A 80 -15.92 -50.30 -29.05
CA ARG A 80 -16.16 -51.40 -28.10
C ARG A 80 -15.29 -51.22 -26.83
N ARG A 81 -15.73 -51.74 -25.69
CA ARG A 81 -14.96 -51.96 -24.44
C ARG A 81 -14.34 -53.37 -24.45
N LYS A 82 -13.17 -53.59 -23.85
CA LYS A 82 -12.61 -54.93 -23.59
C LYS A 82 -11.79 -54.94 -22.29
N ASP A 83 -12.04 -55.94 -21.45
CA ASP A 83 -11.42 -56.22 -20.16
C ASP A 83 -10.26 -57.25 -20.24
N SER A 84 -9.38 -57.15 -19.22
CA SER A 84 -8.66 -58.21 -18.47
C SER A 84 -7.61 -59.13 -19.14
N LYS A 85 -6.43 -59.26 -18.50
CA LYS A 85 -5.97 -60.48 -17.78
C LYS A 85 -4.57 -60.34 -17.16
N LEU A 86 -4.38 -61.08 -16.06
CA LEU A 86 -3.16 -61.32 -15.25
C LEU A 86 -2.13 -62.24 -15.94
N SER A 87 -0.86 -62.18 -15.48
CA SER A 87 -0.02 -63.35 -15.19
C SER A 87 1.16 -63.03 -14.26
N THR A 88 1.53 -64.03 -13.47
CA THR A 88 2.43 -64.13 -12.30
C THR A 88 3.82 -64.73 -12.63
N SER A 89 4.66 -64.89 -11.58
CA SER A 89 5.86 -65.75 -11.41
C SER A 89 7.20 -65.23 -11.97
N ASP A 90 8.38 -65.43 -11.38
CA ASP A 90 8.83 -65.98 -10.09
C ASP A 90 10.36 -65.71 -9.96
N GLU A 91 10.89 -66.04 -8.77
CA GLU A 91 12.27 -66.47 -8.46
C GLU A 91 13.23 -65.54 -7.67
N LYS A 92 13.67 -66.15 -6.56
CA LYS A 92 14.70 -65.80 -5.57
C LYS A 92 16.10 -66.12 -6.09
N ASP A 93 17.14 -65.45 -5.57
CA ASP A 93 18.16 -66.16 -4.76
C ASP A 93 19.05 -65.21 -3.94
N ASP A 94 19.45 -65.71 -2.77
CA ASP A 94 20.25 -65.06 -1.71
C ASP A 94 21.76 -65.10 -1.98
N ARG A 95 22.52 -64.11 -1.44
CA ARG A 95 23.69 -64.32 -0.54
C ARG A 95 24.48 -63.04 -0.19
N GLU A 96 24.62 -62.85 1.12
CA GLU A 96 25.68 -62.24 1.97
C GLU A 96 27.03 -61.90 1.29
N SER A 97 27.87 -60.92 1.69
CA SER A 97 28.01 -60.03 2.85
C SER A 97 29.14 -59.00 2.57
N PHE A 98 29.14 -57.89 3.32
CA PHE A 98 30.27 -57.12 3.88
C PHE A 98 30.10 -55.60 3.84
N MET A 99 30.38 -55.00 5.00
CA MET A 99 30.12 -53.63 5.41
C MET A 99 31.02 -52.59 4.73
N SER A 100 30.47 -51.40 4.47
CA SER A 100 31.15 -50.13 4.73
C SER A 100 30.14 -48.97 4.73
N SER A 101 30.26 -48.16 5.77
CA SER A 101 29.47 -46.99 6.15
C SER A 101 29.77 -45.76 5.30
N SER A 102 28.72 -45.09 4.79
CA SER A 102 28.51 -43.62 4.85
C SER A 102 27.48 -43.19 3.80
N SER A 103 26.21 -43.03 4.21
CA SER A 103 25.16 -42.49 3.34
C SER A 103 24.69 -41.14 3.86
N ALA A 104 25.17 -40.07 3.24
CA ALA A 104 24.52 -38.77 3.26
C ALA A 104 23.20 -38.89 2.48
N ARG A 105 22.07 -38.77 3.18
CA ARG A 105 20.73 -38.75 2.58
C ARG A 105 20.29 -37.31 2.30
N THR A 106 20.46 -36.87 1.06
CA THR A 106 19.68 -35.77 0.46
C THR A 106 18.33 -36.32 0.03
N SER A 107 17.25 -35.94 0.72
CA SER A 107 15.88 -36.29 0.32
C SER A 107 15.25 -35.14 -0.48
N ASN A 108 15.32 -35.26 -1.82
CA ASN A 108 14.42 -34.55 -2.74
C ASN A 108 13.08 -35.29 -2.76
N ALA A 109 12.09 -34.80 -2.01
CA ALA A 109 10.71 -35.25 -2.13
C ALA A 109 9.95 -34.33 -3.10
N SER A 110 9.73 -34.81 -4.31
CA SER A 110 8.94 -34.14 -5.35
C SER A 110 7.45 -34.28 -5.01
N LEU A 111 6.81 -33.21 -4.55
CA LEU A 111 5.36 -33.14 -4.37
C LEU A 111 4.70 -32.77 -5.70
N LYS A 112 4.29 -33.79 -6.47
CA LYS A 112 3.39 -33.60 -7.61
C LYS A 112 1.95 -33.46 -7.12
N VAL A 113 1.38 -32.28 -7.26
CA VAL A 113 -0.06 -32.03 -7.04
C VAL A 113 -0.78 -32.05 -8.39
N PRO A 114 -1.93 -32.74 -8.55
CA PRO A 114 -2.67 -32.74 -9.81
C PRO A 114 -3.39 -31.40 -10.02
N MET A 115 -3.18 -30.76 -11.17
CA MET A 115 -3.97 -29.61 -11.62
C MET A 115 -5.25 -30.08 -12.33
N SER A 116 -6.39 -29.51 -11.92
CA SER A 116 -7.55 -29.10 -12.73
C SER A 116 -8.88 -29.52 -12.09
N MET A 117 -9.67 -28.52 -11.69
CA MET A 117 -11.14 -28.59 -11.80
C MET A 117 -11.68 -27.21 -12.21
N LYS A 118 -12.54 -27.22 -13.23
CA LYS A 118 -13.42 -26.10 -13.57
C LYS A 118 -14.43 -25.92 -12.44
N THR A 119 -14.53 -24.71 -11.91
CA THR A 119 -15.59 -24.28 -11.00
C THR A 119 -16.93 -24.22 -11.76
N VAL A 120 -17.84 -25.12 -11.40
CA VAL A 120 -19.27 -24.97 -11.66
C VAL A 120 -19.88 -24.49 -10.34
N ASN A 121 -20.59 -23.35 -10.39
CA ASN A 121 -21.20 -22.59 -9.30
C ASN A 121 -20.22 -21.76 -8.45
N GLY A 122 -20.20 -20.45 -8.72
CA GLY A 122 -19.32 -19.44 -8.12
C GLY A 122 -19.56 -19.11 -6.65
N ALA A 123 -19.62 -20.11 -5.78
CA ALA A 123 -19.51 -19.92 -4.34
C ALA A 123 -18.08 -20.29 -3.90
N SER A 124 -17.34 -19.32 -3.36
CA SER A 124 -16.06 -19.57 -2.72
C SER A 124 -16.27 -20.45 -1.48
N VAL A 125 -15.63 -21.62 -1.44
CA VAL A 125 -15.57 -22.44 -0.22
C VAL A 125 -14.97 -21.58 0.90
N PRO A 126 -15.61 -21.49 2.09
CA PRO A 126 -15.05 -20.74 3.22
C PRO A 126 -13.64 -21.27 3.53
N ILE A 127 -12.68 -20.36 3.67
CA ILE A 127 -11.36 -20.73 4.18
C ILE A 127 -11.59 -21.36 5.56
N PRO A 128 -11.06 -22.57 5.85
CA PRO A 128 -11.10 -23.14 7.18
C PRO A 128 -10.68 -22.10 8.22
N GLU A 129 -11.41 -21.98 9.32
CA GLU A 129 -11.09 -21.02 10.36
C GLU A 129 -9.75 -21.42 11.00
N VAL A 130 -8.68 -20.71 10.61
CA VAL A 130 -7.33 -20.93 11.14
C VAL A 130 -7.17 -20.05 12.38
N PRO A 131 -6.88 -20.61 13.56
CA PRO A 131 -6.64 -19.82 14.76
C PRO A 131 -5.57 -18.75 14.54
N ILE A 132 -5.91 -17.51 14.87
CA ILE A 132 -4.99 -16.37 14.82
C ILE A 132 -4.36 -16.21 16.20
N ALA A 133 -3.03 -16.24 16.26
CA ALA A 133 -2.30 -16.05 17.50
C ALA A 133 -2.58 -14.65 18.08
N PRO A 134 -2.83 -14.51 19.39
CA PRO A 134 -2.96 -13.21 20.01
C PRO A 134 -1.65 -12.41 19.92
N PRO A 135 -1.70 -11.08 20.06
CA PRO A 135 -0.47 -10.29 20.14
C PRO A 135 0.36 -10.67 21.38
N PRO A 136 1.68 -10.41 21.35
CA PRO A 136 2.53 -10.49 22.54
C PRO A 136 1.98 -9.65 23.70
N ASP A 137 2.18 -10.09 24.95
CA ASP A 137 1.78 -9.32 26.12
C ASP A 137 2.69 -8.08 26.27
N PRO A 138 2.16 -6.85 26.16
CA PRO A 138 2.96 -5.64 26.25
C PRO A 138 3.56 -5.39 27.63
N ASN A 139 3.10 -6.09 28.67
CA ASN A 139 3.71 -5.99 30.00
C ASN A 139 4.97 -6.85 30.13
N LEU A 140 5.15 -7.84 29.26
CA LEU A 140 6.31 -8.73 29.22
C LEU A 140 7.27 -8.34 28.09
N ASP A 141 6.73 -8.04 26.91
CA ASP A 141 7.50 -7.64 25.73
C ASP A 141 6.79 -6.50 24.97
N PRO A 142 6.94 -5.25 25.43
CA PRO A 142 6.32 -4.09 24.79
C PRO A 142 6.83 -3.87 23.36
N ALA A 143 8.09 -4.22 23.08
CA ALA A 143 8.68 -4.05 21.76
C ALA A 143 8.04 -5.00 20.74
N ALA A 144 7.91 -6.29 21.07
CA ALA A 144 7.22 -7.26 20.21
C ALA A 144 5.74 -6.92 20.03
N TYR A 145 5.07 -6.46 21.09
CA TYR A 145 3.70 -5.97 20.99
C TYR A 145 3.58 -4.83 19.97
N LEU A 146 4.35 -3.75 20.13
CA LEU A 146 4.28 -2.58 19.25
C LEU A 146 4.72 -2.88 17.81
N ARG A 147 5.53 -3.91 17.59
CA ARG A 147 5.91 -4.41 16.25
C ARG A 147 4.84 -5.30 15.63
N SER A 148 3.84 -5.76 16.38
CA SER A 148 2.77 -6.63 15.86
C SER A 148 1.73 -5.87 15.03
N ILE A 149 1.10 -6.55 14.06
CA ILE A 149 0.01 -5.98 13.26
C ILE A 149 -1.21 -5.60 14.12
N HIS A 150 -1.43 -6.33 15.21
CA HIS A 150 -2.53 -6.08 16.15
C HIS A 150 -2.42 -4.69 16.80
N ALA A 151 -1.21 -4.28 17.18
CA ALA A 151 -0.99 -3.05 17.91
C ALA A 151 -1.40 -1.82 17.11
N VAL A 152 -1.30 -1.84 15.78
CA VAL A 152 -1.67 -0.71 14.91
C VAL A 152 -3.12 -0.28 15.16
N ARG A 153 -4.06 -1.22 15.04
CA ARG A 153 -5.48 -0.94 15.29
C ARG A 153 -5.76 -0.73 16.78
N GLN A 154 -5.18 -1.54 17.65
CA GLN A 154 -5.45 -1.47 19.10
C GLN A 154 -5.04 -0.12 19.70
N ARG A 155 -3.87 0.42 19.33
CA ARG A 155 -3.38 1.72 19.80
C ARG A 155 -4.14 2.88 19.15
N SER A 156 -4.41 2.82 17.84
CA SER A 156 -5.22 3.83 17.15
C SER A 156 -6.65 3.93 17.69
N LYS A 157 -7.23 2.81 18.14
CA LYS A 157 -8.55 2.78 18.78
C LYS A 157 -8.60 3.63 20.06
N VAL A 158 -7.50 3.70 20.82
CA VAL A 158 -7.43 4.54 22.02
C VAL A 158 -7.57 6.01 21.64
N VAL A 159 -6.89 6.46 20.58
CA VAL A 159 -7.04 7.82 20.05
C VAL A 159 -8.47 8.06 19.56
N MET A 160 -9.06 7.13 18.80
CA MET A 160 -10.47 7.27 18.38
C MET A 160 -11.46 7.36 19.54
N GLN A 161 -11.20 6.70 20.66
CA GLN A 161 -12.05 6.85 21.85
C GLN A 161 -11.96 8.24 22.47
N ARG A 162 -10.78 8.88 22.45
CA ARG A 162 -10.60 10.28 22.85
C ARG A 162 -11.24 11.24 21.84
N ALA A 163 -11.13 10.91 20.56
CA ALA A 163 -11.75 11.61 19.45
C ALA A 163 -13.27 11.75 19.64
N LYS A 164 -13.95 10.65 19.97
CA LYS A 164 -15.39 10.62 20.25
C LYS A 164 -15.82 11.40 21.51
N ARG A 165 -14.87 11.81 22.34
CA ARG A 165 -15.10 12.61 23.56
C ARG A 165 -14.65 14.06 23.42
N ASN A 166 -14.24 14.47 22.21
CA ASN A 166 -13.67 15.78 21.94
C ASN A 166 -12.43 16.10 22.80
N GLN A 167 -11.53 15.12 22.93
CA GLN A 167 -10.33 15.20 23.77
C GLN A 167 -9.03 15.18 22.94
N LEU A 168 -9.12 15.55 21.66
CA LEU A 168 -7.98 15.60 20.76
C LEU A 168 -7.12 16.85 21.00
N ASN A 169 -5.82 16.73 20.78
CA ASN A 169 -4.90 17.84 20.96
C ASN A 169 -4.86 18.74 19.73
N HIS A 170 -4.90 18.18 18.52
CA HIS A 170 -4.57 18.89 17.28
C HIS A 170 -5.74 19.04 16.31
N PHE A 171 -6.79 18.21 16.44
CA PHE A 171 -7.92 18.24 15.53
C PHE A 171 -9.26 18.42 16.25
N ASP A 172 -10.17 19.14 15.62
CA ASP A 172 -11.60 19.11 15.92
C ASP A 172 -12.32 18.19 14.91
N ILE A 173 -13.28 17.40 15.38
CA ILE A 173 -14.05 16.49 14.52
C ILE A 173 -15.46 17.02 14.32
N ASP A 174 -15.85 17.20 13.06
CA ASP A 174 -17.24 17.46 12.68
C ASP A 174 -17.91 16.16 12.24
N PHE A 175 -18.49 15.42 13.19
CA PHE A 175 -19.20 14.17 12.90
C PHE A 175 -20.40 14.35 11.95
N SER A 176 -20.93 15.57 11.78
CA SER A 176 -21.99 15.83 10.78
C SER A 176 -21.50 15.60 9.34
N LYS A 177 -20.17 15.65 9.10
CA LYS A 177 -19.55 15.39 7.80
C LYS A 177 -19.30 13.90 7.52
N PHE A 178 -19.44 13.03 8.51
CA PHE A 178 -19.13 11.61 8.35
C PHE A 178 -19.99 10.94 7.27
N ALA A 179 -21.31 11.15 7.32
CA ALA A 179 -22.24 10.60 6.32
C ALA A 179 -21.93 11.11 4.90
N GLY A 180 -21.62 12.41 4.75
CA GLY A 180 -21.22 12.98 3.46
C GLY A 180 -19.88 12.43 2.94
N THR A 181 -18.93 12.17 3.85
CA THR A 181 -17.65 11.53 3.51
C THR A 181 -17.86 10.10 3.01
N ALA A 182 -18.69 9.31 3.71
CA ALA A 182 -19.01 7.94 3.29
C ALA A 182 -19.77 7.90 1.96
N GLN A 183 -20.72 8.82 1.74
CA GLN A 183 -21.42 8.96 0.46
C GLN A 183 -20.48 9.31 -0.68
N TYR A 184 -19.52 10.21 -0.46
CA TYR A 184 -18.50 10.54 -1.46
C TYR A 184 -17.68 9.29 -1.83
N VAL A 185 -17.17 8.54 -0.85
CA VAL A 185 -16.42 7.30 -1.09
C VAL A 185 -17.28 6.26 -1.84
N ALA A 186 -18.51 6.03 -1.40
CA ALA A 186 -19.43 5.10 -2.05
C ALA A 186 -19.75 5.54 -3.48
N SER A 187 -19.88 6.83 -3.76
CA SER A 187 -20.18 7.35 -5.10
C SER A 187 -19.05 7.09 -6.09
N ILE A 188 -17.79 7.20 -5.67
CA ILE A 188 -16.62 6.89 -6.50
C ILE A 188 -16.58 5.41 -6.81
N ILE A 189 -16.79 4.56 -5.79
CA ILE A 189 -16.83 3.11 -5.96
C ILE A 189 -17.95 2.72 -6.93
N LYS A 190 -19.17 3.26 -6.74
CA LYS A 190 -20.31 3.01 -7.65
C LYS A 190 -20.00 3.48 -9.08
N ARG A 191 -19.41 4.66 -9.25
CA ARG A 191 -19.08 5.22 -10.58
C ARG A 191 -18.19 4.27 -11.38
N ASP A 192 -17.19 3.67 -10.74
CA ASP A 192 -16.14 2.93 -11.44
C ASP A 192 -16.39 1.42 -11.52
N TYR A 193 -17.18 0.86 -10.60
CA TYR A 193 -17.35 -0.58 -10.46
C TYR A 193 -18.80 -1.05 -10.43
N ALA A 194 -19.80 -0.19 -10.31
CA ALA A 194 -21.18 -0.69 -10.36
C ALA A 194 -21.53 -1.25 -11.75
N PRO A 195 -22.27 -2.36 -11.82
CA PRO A 195 -22.79 -3.17 -10.71
C PRO A 195 -21.84 -4.29 -10.21
N ASP A 196 -20.66 -4.47 -10.83
CA ASP A 196 -19.71 -5.54 -10.53
C ASP A 196 -18.61 -5.11 -9.53
N PHE A 197 -18.98 -5.03 -8.26
CA PHE A 197 -18.03 -4.68 -7.19
C PHE A 197 -16.97 -5.77 -6.95
N HIS A 198 -17.17 -7.00 -7.43
CA HIS A 198 -16.17 -8.07 -7.34
C HIS A 198 -14.95 -7.82 -8.22
N ALA A 199 -15.09 -6.99 -9.24
CA ALA A 199 -13.97 -6.55 -10.07
C ALA A 199 -13.01 -5.60 -9.34
N ILE A 200 -13.39 -5.07 -8.15
CA ILE A 200 -12.51 -4.21 -7.36
C ILE A 200 -11.33 -5.04 -6.86
N PRO A 201 -10.10 -4.69 -7.27
CA PRO A 201 -8.95 -5.38 -6.75
C PRO A 201 -8.64 -4.97 -5.32
N ALA A 202 -7.95 -5.84 -4.58
CA ALA A 202 -7.32 -5.45 -3.34
C ALA A 202 -6.24 -4.39 -3.60
N HIS A 203 -6.19 -3.35 -2.77
CA HIS A 203 -5.12 -2.35 -2.80
C HIS A 203 -3.76 -3.02 -2.73
N GLY A 204 -2.88 -2.75 -3.69
CA GLY A 204 -1.59 -3.42 -3.79
C GLY A 204 -0.82 -3.03 -5.05
N ARG A 205 0.49 -3.32 -5.06
CA ARG A 205 1.39 -2.93 -6.16
C ARG A 205 1.04 -3.53 -7.53
N TRP A 206 0.30 -4.65 -7.57
CA TRP A 206 -0.03 -5.36 -8.82
C TRP A 206 -0.69 -4.43 -9.84
N HIS A 207 -1.71 -3.68 -9.43
CA HIS A 207 -2.51 -2.86 -10.33
C HIS A 207 -1.74 -1.62 -10.83
N HIS A 208 -0.75 -1.15 -10.07
CA HIS A 208 0.15 -0.09 -10.53
C HIS A 208 1.02 -0.53 -11.72
N PHE A 209 1.45 -1.80 -11.78
CA PHE A 209 2.15 -2.33 -12.96
C PHE A 209 1.24 -2.36 -14.20
N ASP A 210 -0.05 -2.58 -13.98
CA ASP A 210 -1.03 -2.73 -15.06
C ASP A 210 -1.59 -1.40 -15.59
N ILE A 211 -1.01 -0.26 -15.15
CA ILE A 211 -1.44 1.08 -15.53
C ILE A 211 -1.47 1.29 -17.06
N GLY A 212 -2.54 1.94 -17.51
CA GLY A 212 -2.79 2.20 -18.93
C GLY A 212 -3.33 0.99 -19.69
N GLY A 213 -3.96 0.04 -18.98
CA GLY A 213 -4.65 -1.12 -19.55
C GLY A 213 -3.72 -2.19 -20.10
N ARG A 214 -2.48 -2.28 -19.59
CA ARG A 214 -1.49 -3.26 -20.05
C ARG A 214 -1.19 -4.27 -18.95
N PRO A 215 -1.49 -5.56 -19.11
CA PRO A 215 -1.29 -6.56 -18.05
C PRO A 215 0.19 -6.97 -17.97
N ARG A 216 1.05 -6.06 -17.49
CA ARG A 216 2.51 -6.19 -17.57
C ARG A 216 3.03 -7.37 -16.75
N ILE A 217 2.38 -7.69 -15.63
CA ILE A 217 2.77 -8.87 -14.85
C ILE A 217 2.41 -10.17 -15.58
N ASN A 218 1.25 -10.24 -16.23
CA ASN A 218 0.90 -11.39 -17.06
C ASN A 218 1.86 -11.55 -18.25
N GLN A 219 2.25 -10.45 -18.90
CA GLN A 219 3.24 -10.45 -19.97
C GLN A 219 4.62 -10.91 -19.47
N LEU A 220 5.03 -10.45 -18.29
CA LEU A 220 6.28 -10.90 -17.66
C LEU A 220 6.24 -12.41 -17.37
N LEU A 221 5.15 -12.91 -16.78
CA LEU A 221 4.95 -14.35 -16.55
C LEU A 221 5.00 -15.14 -17.86
N GLN A 222 4.36 -14.66 -18.93
CA GLN A 222 4.38 -15.31 -20.25
C GLN A 222 5.76 -15.30 -20.91
N SER A 223 6.63 -14.36 -20.55
CA SER A 223 7.99 -14.28 -21.10
C SER A 223 8.95 -15.33 -20.55
N TRP A 224 8.65 -15.92 -19.39
CA TRP A 224 9.48 -16.96 -18.79
C TRP A 224 9.15 -18.34 -19.37
N PRO A 225 10.17 -19.20 -19.61
CA PRO A 225 9.95 -20.51 -20.20
C PRO A 225 9.14 -21.42 -19.25
N SER A 226 8.53 -22.46 -19.81
CA SER A 226 7.75 -23.45 -19.06
C SER A 226 8.58 -24.25 -18.06
N THR A 227 9.92 -24.22 -18.20
CA THR A 227 10.87 -24.80 -17.23
C THR A 227 10.95 -24.04 -15.92
N VAL A 228 10.53 -22.76 -15.89
CA VAL A 228 10.40 -21.99 -14.65
C VAL A 228 9.05 -22.37 -14.03
N ASP A 229 9.11 -23.10 -12.92
CA ASP A 229 7.92 -23.58 -12.21
C ASP A 229 7.14 -22.46 -11.51
N THR A 230 5.95 -22.79 -11.01
CA THR A 230 5.07 -21.84 -10.33
C THR A 230 5.68 -21.24 -9.05
N PHE A 231 6.54 -21.98 -8.35
CA PHE A 231 7.21 -21.49 -7.14
C PHE A 231 8.20 -20.39 -7.52
N GLU A 232 9.11 -20.67 -8.46
CA GLU A 232 10.11 -19.70 -8.89
C GLU A 232 9.48 -18.48 -9.57
N ARG A 233 8.41 -18.67 -10.36
CA ARG A 233 7.61 -17.54 -10.90
C ARG A 233 7.10 -16.64 -9.77
N THR A 234 6.62 -17.23 -8.69
CA THR A 234 6.11 -16.49 -7.52
C THR A 234 7.25 -15.81 -6.76
N ARG A 235 8.41 -16.47 -6.58
CA ARG A 235 9.61 -15.86 -5.97
C ARG A 235 10.08 -14.63 -6.75
N ARG A 236 10.16 -14.72 -8.08
CA ARG A 236 10.53 -13.58 -8.94
C ARG A 236 9.54 -12.42 -8.87
N LEU A 237 8.24 -12.70 -8.71
CA LEU A 237 7.26 -11.63 -8.49
C LEU A 237 7.38 -11.03 -7.09
N ILE A 238 7.64 -11.81 -6.05
CA ILE A 238 7.92 -11.30 -4.70
C ILE A 238 9.16 -10.39 -4.72
N ASP A 239 10.23 -10.80 -5.40
CA ASP A 239 11.44 -9.99 -5.63
C ASP A 239 11.07 -8.62 -6.23
N LEU A 240 10.38 -8.63 -7.38
CA LEU A 240 9.94 -7.42 -8.07
C LEU A 240 9.06 -6.53 -7.18
N PHE A 241 8.06 -7.13 -6.52
CA PHE A 241 7.08 -6.38 -5.74
C PHE A 241 7.74 -5.74 -4.52
N LEU A 242 8.64 -6.43 -3.83
CA LEU A 242 9.34 -5.89 -2.68
C LEU A 242 10.16 -4.66 -3.05
N VAL A 243 11.06 -4.75 -4.04
CA VAL A 243 11.88 -3.60 -4.44
C VAL A 243 11.04 -2.47 -5.02
N SER A 244 9.98 -2.81 -5.75
CA SER A 244 9.06 -1.83 -6.32
C SER A 244 8.31 -1.04 -5.25
N VAL A 245 7.91 -1.68 -4.15
CA VAL A 245 7.25 -1.02 -3.01
C VAL A 245 8.23 -0.14 -2.24
N LEU A 246 9.45 -0.62 -1.97
CA LEU A 246 10.48 0.18 -1.28
C LEU A 246 10.88 1.43 -2.08
N LEU A 247 10.77 1.39 -3.41
CA LEU A 247 11.01 2.53 -4.29
C LEU A 247 9.82 3.51 -4.39
N ASP A 248 8.71 3.28 -3.68
CA ASP A 248 7.46 4.05 -3.79
C ASP A 248 7.28 5.16 -2.73
N ALA A 249 8.33 5.93 -2.42
CA ALA A 249 8.29 7.00 -1.39
C ALA A 249 7.72 8.33 -1.89
N GLY A 250 6.77 8.28 -2.81
CA GLY A 250 6.28 9.45 -3.53
C GLY A 250 7.27 9.99 -4.57
N SER A 251 6.75 10.55 -5.66
CA SER A 251 7.56 11.08 -6.76
C SER A 251 7.68 12.61 -6.77
N GLY A 252 7.09 13.30 -5.80
CA GLY A 252 6.80 14.73 -5.93
C GLY A 252 5.82 15.02 -7.09
N SER A 253 5.55 16.30 -7.32
CA SER A 253 4.60 16.78 -8.34
C SER A 253 5.20 16.91 -9.74
N LYS A 254 6.53 17.07 -9.85
CA LYS A 254 7.23 17.33 -11.12
C LYS A 254 7.66 16.08 -11.87
N TRP A 255 8.11 15.05 -11.15
CA TRP A 255 8.67 13.87 -11.78
C TRP A 255 7.64 13.10 -12.61
N SER A 256 8.09 12.57 -13.74
CA SER A 256 7.34 11.64 -14.57
C SER A 256 8.24 10.57 -15.18
N TYR A 257 7.67 9.42 -15.52
CA TYR A 257 8.36 8.32 -16.16
C TYR A 257 7.84 8.08 -17.57
N LYS A 258 8.73 8.12 -18.56
CA LYS A 258 8.39 7.73 -19.93
C LYS A 258 8.71 6.26 -20.13
N SER A 259 7.69 5.41 -20.23
CA SER A 259 7.87 3.97 -20.43
C SER A 259 8.65 3.68 -21.71
N LYS A 260 9.71 2.86 -21.63
CA LYS A 260 10.49 2.45 -22.81
C LYS A 260 9.68 1.57 -23.74
N GLU A 261 8.78 0.77 -23.18
CA GLU A 261 7.94 -0.17 -23.94
C GLU A 261 6.88 0.54 -24.81
N SER A 262 6.29 1.63 -24.31
CA SER A 262 5.11 2.25 -24.94
C SER A 262 5.26 3.73 -25.28
N GLY A 263 6.31 4.40 -24.80
CA GLY A 263 6.48 5.85 -24.92
C GLY A 263 5.51 6.68 -24.09
N LYS A 264 4.52 6.06 -23.43
CA LYS A 264 3.55 6.75 -22.56
C LYS A 264 4.23 7.30 -21.30
N ILE A 265 3.71 8.43 -20.82
CA ILE A 265 4.19 9.10 -19.61
C ILE A 265 3.27 8.73 -18.45
N TYR A 266 3.87 8.26 -17.37
CA TYR A 266 3.22 7.95 -16.11
C TYR A 266 3.82 8.81 -14.99
N ARG A 267 3.10 9.01 -13.89
CA ARG A 267 3.52 9.84 -12.75
C ARG A 267 3.22 9.10 -11.45
N ARG A 268 3.67 9.65 -10.31
CA ARG A 268 3.34 9.13 -8.97
C ARG A 268 3.68 7.64 -8.84
N SER A 269 2.93 6.90 -8.02
CA SER A 269 3.19 5.49 -7.71
C SER A 269 3.12 4.59 -8.95
N GLU A 270 2.27 4.90 -9.91
CA GLU A 270 2.13 4.17 -11.17
C GLU A 270 3.38 4.33 -12.05
N GLY A 271 3.92 5.55 -12.15
CA GLY A 271 5.19 5.80 -12.84
C GLY A 271 6.36 5.08 -12.18
N LEU A 272 6.42 5.10 -10.85
CA LEU A 272 7.45 4.39 -10.08
C LEU A 272 7.34 2.86 -10.26
N ALA A 273 6.14 2.31 -10.41
CA ALA A 273 5.92 0.89 -10.67
C ALA A 273 6.43 0.48 -12.06
N VAL A 274 6.16 1.29 -13.09
CA VAL A 274 6.69 1.01 -14.44
C VAL A 274 8.22 1.12 -14.45
N ALA A 275 8.78 2.13 -13.77
CA ALA A 275 10.23 2.30 -13.68
C ALA A 275 10.92 1.11 -13.00
N SER A 276 10.41 0.67 -11.85
CA SER A 276 10.97 -0.47 -11.11
C SER A 276 10.85 -1.79 -11.87
N LEU A 277 9.75 -2.02 -12.59
CA LEU A 277 9.58 -3.16 -13.46
C LEU A 277 10.58 -3.15 -14.62
N GLU A 278 10.76 -2.01 -15.29
CA GLU A 278 11.72 -1.90 -16.39
C GLU A 278 13.16 -2.08 -15.90
N MET A 279 13.52 -1.56 -14.72
CA MET A 279 14.82 -1.82 -14.08
C MET A 279 15.01 -3.31 -13.75
N PHE A 280 14.00 -3.95 -13.16
CA PHE A 280 14.01 -5.38 -12.84
C PHE A 280 14.22 -6.23 -14.10
N LYS A 281 13.49 -5.95 -15.20
CA LYS A 281 13.66 -6.67 -16.47
C LYS A 281 15.06 -6.54 -17.08
N THR A 282 15.80 -5.48 -16.75
CA THR A 282 17.18 -5.27 -17.21
C THR A 282 18.24 -5.92 -16.33
N GLY A 283 17.87 -6.58 -15.23
CA GLY A 283 18.84 -7.19 -14.32
C GLY A 283 19.48 -6.22 -13.33
N LEU A 284 18.93 -5.01 -13.15
CA LEU A 284 19.55 -3.99 -12.29
C LEU A 284 19.75 -4.46 -10.84
N PHE A 285 18.86 -5.34 -10.36
CA PHE A 285 18.85 -5.82 -8.98
C PHE A 285 19.40 -7.25 -8.83
N SER A 286 19.84 -7.89 -9.91
CA SER A 286 20.34 -9.27 -9.93
C SER A 286 21.86 -9.27 -9.97
N SER A 287 22.49 -10.22 -9.27
CA SER A 287 23.93 -10.47 -9.42
C SER A 287 24.26 -11.40 -10.59
N ASP A 288 23.27 -12.15 -11.08
CA ASP A 288 23.43 -13.13 -12.15
C ASP A 288 22.94 -12.56 -13.50
N PRO A 289 23.82 -12.33 -14.48
CA PRO A 289 23.44 -11.81 -15.79
C PRO A 289 22.58 -12.78 -16.61
N THR A 290 22.57 -14.07 -16.26
CA THR A 290 21.71 -15.10 -16.90
C THR A 290 20.30 -15.11 -16.33
N GLU A 291 20.10 -14.54 -15.13
CA GLU A 291 18.81 -14.41 -14.46
C GLU A 291 18.48 -12.94 -14.15
N PRO A 292 18.17 -12.12 -15.16
CA PRO A 292 17.95 -10.69 -14.96
C PRO A 292 16.68 -10.39 -14.17
N CYS A 293 15.65 -11.24 -14.25
CA CYS A 293 14.39 -11.07 -13.53
C CYS A 293 14.47 -11.66 -12.12
N GLN A 294 15.44 -11.21 -11.33
CA GLN A 294 15.71 -11.60 -9.94
C GLN A 294 16.14 -10.38 -9.12
N VAL A 295 15.90 -10.43 -7.82
CA VAL A 295 16.55 -9.54 -6.83
C VAL A 295 17.33 -10.40 -5.86
N ASP A 296 18.60 -10.08 -5.63
CA ASP A 296 19.42 -10.74 -4.60
C ASP A 296 20.35 -9.76 -3.90
N GLY A 297 20.82 -10.14 -2.71
CA GLY A 297 21.69 -9.29 -1.89
C GLY A 297 22.96 -8.84 -2.63
N ALA A 298 23.61 -9.73 -3.40
CA ALA A 298 24.81 -9.39 -4.13
C ALA A 298 24.57 -8.39 -5.28
N GLY A 299 23.40 -8.44 -5.92
CA GLY A 299 22.96 -7.48 -6.92
C GLY A 299 22.64 -6.11 -6.30
N LEU A 300 21.86 -6.11 -5.22
CA LEU A 300 21.48 -4.89 -4.49
C LEU A 300 22.69 -4.13 -3.90
N LYS A 301 23.73 -4.85 -3.47
CA LYS A 301 24.97 -4.24 -2.94
C LYS A 301 25.72 -3.39 -3.97
N LYS A 302 25.46 -3.61 -5.27
CA LYS A 302 26.07 -2.85 -6.38
C LYS A 302 25.27 -1.60 -6.76
N ILE A 303 24.11 -1.37 -6.14
CA ILE A 303 23.28 -0.20 -6.42
C ILE A 303 24.02 1.08 -6.02
N THR A 304 23.95 2.08 -6.91
CA THR A 304 24.44 3.43 -6.67
C THR A 304 23.33 4.44 -6.92
N VAL A 305 23.50 5.67 -6.42
CA VAL A 305 22.58 6.78 -6.69
C VAL A 305 22.43 6.99 -8.20
N ASP A 306 23.52 6.97 -8.96
CA ASP A 306 23.51 7.17 -10.42
C ASP A 306 22.73 6.07 -11.18
N LEU A 307 22.84 4.82 -10.73
CA LEU A 307 22.08 3.72 -11.32
C LEU A 307 20.57 3.90 -11.11
N ILE A 308 20.17 4.27 -9.89
CA ILE A 308 18.76 4.59 -9.60
C ILE A 308 18.32 5.85 -10.35
N ALA A 309 19.17 6.88 -10.45
CA ALA A 309 18.90 8.10 -11.19
C ALA A 309 18.55 7.78 -12.65
N LYS A 310 19.41 7.00 -13.31
CA LYS A 310 19.24 6.57 -14.70
C LYS A 310 17.99 5.71 -14.87
N GLY A 311 17.78 4.74 -13.98
CA GLY A 311 16.63 3.84 -14.04
C GLY A 311 15.29 4.54 -13.81
N MET A 312 15.29 5.57 -12.95
CA MET A 312 14.13 6.43 -12.66
C MET A 312 14.00 7.64 -13.59
N GLN A 313 14.90 7.81 -14.56
CA GLN A 313 14.92 8.98 -15.45
C GLN A 313 15.04 10.32 -14.70
N HIS A 314 15.71 10.34 -13.55
CA HIS A 314 15.99 11.57 -12.79
C HIS A 314 16.94 12.47 -13.60
N SER A 315 16.60 13.75 -13.68
CA SER A 315 17.47 14.81 -14.19
C SER A 315 17.10 16.15 -13.56
N GLU A 316 17.86 17.21 -13.83
CA GLU A 316 17.51 18.58 -13.42
C GLU A 316 16.14 19.03 -13.93
N GLN A 317 15.70 18.53 -15.10
CA GLN A 317 14.40 18.85 -15.70
C GLN A 317 13.30 17.84 -15.33
N ASN A 318 13.67 16.69 -14.74
CA ASN A 318 12.77 15.64 -14.28
C ASN A 318 13.17 15.16 -12.88
N THR A 319 13.12 16.07 -11.92
CA THR A 319 13.65 15.84 -10.57
C THR A 319 12.79 14.86 -9.79
N LEU A 320 13.36 13.71 -9.42
CA LEU A 320 12.79 12.78 -8.43
C LEU A 320 13.35 13.08 -7.03
N PRO A 321 12.55 13.51 -6.05
CA PRO A 321 12.98 13.67 -4.66
C PRO A 321 13.37 12.33 -4.00
N GLY A 322 14.26 12.39 -3.00
CA GLY A 322 14.61 11.24 -2.14
C GLY A 322 15.45 10.17 -2.84
N LEU A 323 16.23 10.52 -3.86
CA LEU A 323 16.97 9.57 -4.68
C LEU A 323 18.06 8.83 -3.88
N GLU A 324 18.78 9.55 -3.03
CA GLU A 324 19.80 9.02 -2.11
C GLU A 324 19.17 8.08 -1.09
N GLY A 325 18.00 8.47 -0.55
CA GLY A 325 17.21 7.64 0.36
C GLY A 325 16.81 6.31 -0.28
N ARG A 326 16.39 6.33 -1.55
CA ARG A 326 16.06 5.12 -2.34
C ARG A 326 17.24 4.19 -2.54
N ALA A 327 18.37 4.73 -3.00
CA ALA A 327 19.58 3.94 -3.19
C ALA A 327 20.08 3.35 -1.87
N GLY A 328 20.15 4.17 -0.82
CA GLY A 328 20.55 3.73 0.52
C GLY A 328 19.63 2.66 1.11
N LEU A 329 18.31 2.75 0.85
CA LEU A 329 17.34 1.74 1.27
C LEU A 329 17.59 0.38 0.60
N LEU A 330 17.86 0.36 -0.71
CA LEU A 330 18.18 -0.87 -1.44
C LEU A 330 19.54 -1.46 -1.02
N ILE A 331 20.52 -0.62 -0.71
CA ILE A 331 21.81 -1.08 -0.16
C ILE A 331 21.61 -1.70 1.23
N ARG A 332 20.83 -1.09 2.12
CA ARG A 332 20.54 -1.72 3.42
C ARG A 332 19.73 -3.01 3.28
N LEU A 333 18.85 -3.07 2.27
CA LEU A 333 18.15 -4.31 1.94
C LEU A 333 19.13 -5.44 1.59
N SER A 334 20.26 -5.18 0.91
CA SER A 334 21.22 -6.25 0.62
C SER A 334 21.75 -6.94 1.88
N GLU A 335 21.95 -6.18 2.95
CA GLU A 335 22.43 -6.72 4.23
C GLU A 335 21.30 -7.40 5.01
N ALA A 336 20.08 -6.87 4.97
CA ALA A 336 18.90 -7.49 5.59
C ALA A 336 18.61 -8.89 5.01
N LEU A 337 18.81 -9.06 3.70
CA LEU A 337 18.60 -10.32 3.00
C LEU A 337 19.60 -11.43 3.39
N ASN A 338 20.63 -11.13 4.18
CA ASN A 338 21.54 -12.15 4.72
C ASN A 338 20.89 -13.03 5.81
N ASN A 339 19.68 -12.69 6.29
CA ASN A 339 18.92 -13.59 7.14
C ASN A 339 18.46 -14.81 6.32
N GLN A 340 19.26 -15.88 6.37
CA GLN A 340 19.04 -17.10 5.59
C GLN A 340 17.79 -17.88 5.99
N GLU A 341 17.28 -17.69 7.21
CA GLU A 341 16.03 -18.32 7.66
C GLU A 341 14.86 -17.82 6.79
N PHE A 342 14.78 -16.52 6.55
CA PHE A 342 13.71 -15.92 5.76
C PHE A 342 14.02 -15.85 4.26
N PHE A 343 15.28 -15.57 3.89
CA PHE A 343 15.64 -15.21 2.52
C PHE A 343 16.56 -16.22 1.83
N GLY A 344 16.81 -17.37 2.46
CA GLY A 344 17.62 -18.45 1.91
C GLY A 344 19.10 -18.09 1.72
N ALA A 345 19.90 -19.08 1.31
CA ALA A 345 21.36 -18.92 1.17
C ALA A 345 21.78 -17.96 0.04
N ASN A 346 20.93 -17.76 -0.96
CA ASN A 346 21.15 -16.80 -2.06
C ASN A 346 20.58 -15.41 -1.76
N ALA A 347 20.12 -15.14 -0.52
CA ALA A 347 19.71 -13.82 -0.06
C ALA A 347 18.70 -13.13 -1.00
N ARG A 348 17.61 -13.84 -1.33
CA ARG A 348 16.54 -13.31 -2.20
C ARG A 348 15.27 -13.03 -1.39
N PRO A 349 14.59 -11.89 -1.63
CA PRO A 349 13.26 -11.65 -1.07
C PRO A 349 12.28 -12.80 -1.31
N GLY A 350 12.28 -13.35 -2.52
CA GLY A 350 11.34 -14.37 -2.98
C GLY A 350 11.37 -15.66 -2.17
N ASN A 351 12.49 -15.99 -1.53
CA ASN A 351 12.62 -17.19 -0.70
C ASN A 351 11.83 -17.12 0.61
N MET A 352 11.31 -15.94 0.98
CA MET A 352 10.34 -15.87 2.08
C MET A 352 9.15 -16.79 1.83
N LEU A 353 8.80 -17.05 0.57
CA LEU A 353 7.77 -17.99 0.20
C LEU A 353 8.04 -19.39 0.77
N ASP A 354 9.29 -19.85 0.73
CA ASP A 354 9.67 -21.19 1.18
C ASP A 354 9.61 -21.28 2.71
N TYR A 355 10.07 -20.24 3.40
CA TYR A 355 9.90 -20.11 4.85
C TYR A 355 8.42 -20.16 5.22
N LEU A 356 7.59 -19.33 4.58
CA LEU A 356 6.16 -19.24 4.90
C LEU A 356 5.43 -20.56 4.65
N LEU A 357 5.74 -21.26 3.55
CA LEU A 357 5.10 -22.55 3.22
C LEU A 357 5.53 -23.68 4.17
N SER A 358 6.73 -23.62 4.71
CA SER A 358 7.25 -24.60 5.68
C SER A 358 6.94 -24.27 7.14
N HIS A 359 6.47 -23.04 7.41
CA HIS A 359 6.19 -22.59 8.77
C HIS A 359 5.07 -23.40 9.44
N ASN A 360 5.21 -23.69 10.73
CA ASN A 360 4.29 -24.56 11.48
C ASN A 360 2.85 -24.02 11.58
N THR A 361 2.66 -22.70 11.45
CA THR A 361 1.34 -22.05 11.43
C THR A 361 0.64 -22.14 10.08
N THR A 362 1.34 -22.57 9.03
CA THR A 362 0.76 -22.67 7.69
C THR A 362 -0.04 -23.96 7.59
N LEU A 363 -1.33 -23.84 7.30
CA LEU A 363 -2.19 -24.99 7.13
C LEU A 363 -1.99 -25.57 5.72
N ALA A 364 -1.33 -26.72 5.66
CA ALA A 364 -1.18 -27.51 4.44
C ALA A 364 -2.50 -28.24 4.10
N SER A 365 -3.45 -27.51 3.50
CA SER A 365 -4.68 -28.08 2.94
C SER A 365 -4.51 -28.33 1.43
N SER A 366 -5.62 -28.55 0.70
CA SER A 366 -5.62 -28.60 -0.78
C SER A 366 -5.08 -27.31 -1.40
N VAL A 367 -5.17 -26.21 -0.66
CA VAL A 367 -4.54 -24.92 -0.94
C VAL A 367 -3.83 -24.47 0.33
N PRO A 368 -2.55 -24.03 0.28
CA PRO A 368 -1.86 -23.52 1.45
C PRO A 368 -2.55 -22.27 2.01
N ILE A 369 -2.74 -22.24 3.34
CA ILE A 369 -3.27 -21.07 4.05
C ILE A 369 -2.18 -20.54 4.98
N ILE A 370 -1.68 -19.34 4.67
CA ILE A 370 -0.66 -18.65 5.46
C ILE A 370 -1.33 -17.64 6.40
N SER A 371 -0.93 -17.65 7.67
CA SER A 371 -1.43 -16.66 8.65
C SER A 371 -0.78 -15.29 8.41
N ILE A 372 -1.57 -14.21 8.43
CA ILE A 372 -1.07 -12.84 8.30
C ILE A 372 -0.01 -12.50 9.36
N PRO A 373 -0.18 -12.84 10.65
CA PRO A 373 0.89 -12.72 11.64
C PRO A 373 2.23 -13.32 11.23
N THR A 374 2.24 -14.47 10.54
CA THR A 374 3.47 -15.12 10.09
C THR A 374 4.16 -14.34 8.97
N LEU A 375 3.40 -13.93 7.94
CA LEU A 375 3.93 -13.03 6.90
C LEU A 375 4.41 -11.71 7.51
N TRP A 376 3.65 -11.17 8.45
CA TRP A 376 3.98 -9.93 9.14
C TRP A 376 5.30 -10.02 9.91
N SER A 377 5.54 -11.09 10.66
CA SER A 377 6.80 -11.30 11.38
C SER A 377 7.99 -11.38 10.43
N VAL A 378 7.87 -12.09 9.30
CA VAL A 378 8.95 -12.12 8.29
C VAL A 378 9.28 -10.71 7.78
N LEU A 379 8.27 -9.88 7.54
CA LEU A 379 8.48 -8.51 7.07
C LEU A 379 9.05 -7.60 8.17
N MET A 380 8.54 -7.68 9.40
CA MET A 380 9.00 -6.84 10.51
C MET A 380 10.41 -7.23 10.97
N ASP A 381 10.69 -8.52 11.11
CA ASP A 381 11.95 -9.00 11.64
C ASP A 381 13.01 -9.04 10.53
N GLY A 382 12.66 -9.62 9.38
CA GLY A 382 13.57 -9.76 8.23
C GLY A 382 13.96 -8.43 7.58
N LEU A 383 13.12 -7.39 7.66
CA LEU A 383 13.41 -6.08 7.05
C LEU A 383 13.69 -4.98 8.09
N SER A 384 13.77 -5.30 9.39
CA SER A 384 13.96 -4.30 10.45
C SER A 384 15.16 -3.38 10.22
N SER A 385 16.27 -3.91 9.71
CA SER A 385 17.53 -3.19 9.52
C SER A 385 17.56 -2.24 8.32
N ILE A 386 16.53 -2.27 7.45
CA ILE A 386 16.49 -1.37 6.29
C ILE A 386 16.05 0.05 6.67
N TRP A 387 15.42 0.20 7.83
CA TRP A 387 14.92 1.48 8.32
C TRP A 387 16.02 2.31 8.99
N PRO A 388 15.96 3.65 8.90
CA PRO A 388 16.93 4.51 9.59
C PRO A 388 16.93 4.28 11.11
N PRO A 389 18.09 4.39 11.78
CA PRO A 389 18.21 4.23 13.23
C PRO A 389 17.64 5.42 14.02
N SER A 390 17.00 6.41 13.38
CA SER A 390 16.35 7.54 14.06
C SER A 390 14.94 7.21 14.57
N ARG A 391 14.47 5.97 14.41
CA ARG A 391 13.12 5.55 14.81
C ARG A 391 13.01 5.31 16.32
N THR A 392 11.79 5.44 16.83
CA THR A 392 11.42 5.14 18.22
C THR A 392 11.95 3.77 18.65
N GLN A 393 12.53 3.74 19.85
CA GLN A 393 13.02 2.54 20.50
C GLN A 393 12.25 2.27 21.79
N ILE A 394 12.09 0.99 22.11
CA ILE A 394 11.69 0.52 23.44
C ILE A 394 12.73 -0.52 23.86
N ASP A 395 13.33 -0.33 25.04
CA ASP A 395 14.36 -1.22 25.58
C ASP A 395 15.52 -1.51 24.61
N GLY A 396 15.93 -0.49 23.83
CA GLY A 396 17.00 -0.58 22.83
C GLY A 396 16.58 -1.23 21.50
N VAL A 397 15.33 -1.68 21.36
CA VAL A 397 14.80 -2.29 20.13
C VAL A 397 14.10 -1.24 19.28
N TYR A 398 14.52 -1.10 18.03
CA TYR A 398 13.82 -0.27 17.04
C TYR A 398 12.43 -0.84 16.74
N ILE A 399 11.41 0.00 16.88
CA ILE A 399 10.03 -0.40 16.67
C ILE A 399 9.59 -0.18 15.23
N GLY A 400 10.22 0.75 14.51
CA GLY A 400 9.90 1.06 13.11
C GLY A 400 9.07 2.34 13.00
N ASP A 401 8.05 2.34 12.15
CA ASP A 401 7.12 3.47 11.99
C ASP A 401 6.10 3.47 13.13
N ALA A 402 6.58 3.87 14.30
CA ALA A 402 5.83 3.99 15.54
C ALA A 402 6.32 5.21 16.30
N TRP A 403 5.40 6.03 16.83
CA TRP A 403 5.73 7.36 17.34
C TRP A 403 5.03 7.65 18.66
N PRO A 404 5.66 8.40 19.59
CA PRO A 404 4.97 8.94 20.75
C PRO A 404 3.81 9.82 20.31
N CYS A 405 2.71 9.76 21.06
CA CYS A 405 1.56 10.63 20.84
C CYS A 405 1.10 11.24 22.17
N SER A 406 1.08 12.57 22.25
CA SER A 406 0.91 13.26 23.53
C SER A 406 -0.48 13.03 24.14
N ILE A 407 -1.51 12.82 23.32
CA ILE A 407 -2.89 12.53 23.76
C ILE A 407 -3.00 11.25 24.60
N LEU A 408 -2.06 10.32 24.42
CA LEU A 408 -2.01 9.06 25.15
C LEU A 408 -1.35 9.20 26.52
N SER A 409 -0.73 10.34 26.81
CA SER A 409 -0.22 10.64 28.14
C SER A 409 -1.37 10.70 29.13
N SER A 410 -1.20 10.06 30.29
CA SER A 410 -2.21 10.03 31.35
C SER A 410 -1.60 10.33 32.71
N SER A 411 -2.47 10.59 33.69
CA SER A 411 -2.16 10.54 35.12
C SER A 411 -2.94 9.38 35.75
N PRO A 412 -2.29 8.40 36.41
CA PRO A 412 -0.84 8.30 36.62
C PRO A 412 -0.06 8.10 35.31
N ALA A 413 1.25 8.37 35.36
CA ALA A 413 2.13 8.33 34.20
C ALA A 413 1.99 6.99 33.46
N ALA A 414 1.66 7.08 32.18
CA ALA A 414 1.57 5.92 31.29
C ALA A 414 2.92 5.20 31.22
N LYS A 415 2.91 3.88 31.05
CA LYS A 415 4.14 3.14 30.75
C LYS A 415 4.71 3.64 29.42
N PRO A 416 6.04 3.62 29.20
CA PRO A 416 6.64 4.18 27.99
C PRO A 416 6.01 3.70 26.67
N TRP A 417 5.63 2.42 26.59
CA TRP A 417 4.99 1.85 25.39
C TRP A 417 3.53 2.31 25.20
N GLU A 418 2.85 2.72 26.26
CA GLU A 418 1.45 3.15 26.24
C GLU A 418 1.27 4.52 25.60
N THR A 419 2.33 5.30 25.40
CA THR A 419 2.26 6.57 24.65
C THR A 419 2.60 6.39 23.17
N ILE A 420 3.01 5.19 22.74
CA ILE A 420 3.43 4.93 21.36
C ILE A 420 2.23 4.47 20.51
N ILE A 421 2.17 4.97 19.28
CA ILE A 421 1.26 4.52 18.23
C ILE A 421 2.08 3.93 17.09
N PRO A 422 2.00 2.61 16.84
CA PRO A 422 2.57 1.99 15.67
C PRO A 422 1.65 2.14 14.46
N PHE A 423 2.24 2.43 13.30
CA PHE A 423 1.55 2.47 12.02
C PHE A 423 2.12 1.45 11.05
N HIS A 424 3.45 1.27 11.05
CA HIS A 424 4.16 0.33 10.17
C HIS A 424 3.67 0.41 8.72
N LYS A 425 3.35 1.62 8.23
CA LYS A 425 2.51 1.78 7.03
C LYS A 425 3.15 1.16 5.80
N LEU A 426 4.46 1.32 5.63
CA LEU A 426 5.16 0.72 4.49
C LEU A 426 5.25 -0.80 4.60
N THR A 427 5.40 -1.35 5.81
CA THR A 427 5.33 -2.79 6.04
C THR A 427 3.93 -3.34 5.74
N GLN A 428 2.87 -2.61 6.11
CA GLN A 428 1.50 -2.96 5.70
C GLN A 428 1.32 -2.91 4.19
N TRP A 429 1.88 -1.89 3.53
CA TRP A 429 1.85 -1.79 2.08
C TRP A 429 2.60 -2.92 1.38
N LEU A 430 3.74 -3.35 1.92
CA LEU A 430 4.46 -4.56 1.50
C LEU A 430 3.59 -5.80 1.69
N CYS A 431 2.97 -5.98 2.85
CA CYS A 431 2.11 -7.12 3.15
C CYS A 431 0.97 -7.25 2.12
N TYR A 432 0.20 -6.17 1.91
CA TYR A 432 -0.85 -6.12 0.89
C TYR A 432 -0.33 -6.46 -0.51
N SER A 433 0.84 -5.92 -0.88
CA SER A 433 1.41 -6.11 -2.21
C SER A 433 1.94 -7.53 -2.43
N LEU A 434 2.57 -8.14 -1.43
CA LEU A 434 3.21 -9.46 -1.54
C LEU A 434 2.22 -10.63 -1.44
N MET A 435 1.06 -10.42 -0.81
CA MET A 435 -0.03 -11.39 -0.87
C MET A 435 -0.53 -11.62 -2.31
N ALA A 436 -0.55 -10.58 -3.14
CA ALA A 436 -1.09 -10.65 -4.49
C ALA A 436 -0.42 -11.71 -5.40
N PRO A 437 0.93 -11.76 -5.56
CA PRO A 437 1.56 -12.82 -6.35
C PRO A 437 1.36 -14.20 -5.75
N MET A 438 1.42 -14.36 -4.43
CA MET A 438 1.19 -15.64 -3.75
C MET A 438 -0.23 -16.18 -4.04
N THR A 439 -1.23 -15.31 -3.94
CA THR A 439 -2.63 -15.68 -4.22
C THR A 439 -2.89 -15.88 -5.71
N LYS A 440 -2.42 -14.98 -6.60
CA LYS A 440 -2.76 -15.06 -8.02
C LYS A 440 -2.01 -16.16 -8.77
N VAL A 441 -0.79 -16.50 -8.36
CA VAL A 441 0.06 -17.46 -9.08
C VAL A 441 0.00 -18.86 -8.45
N MET A 442 -0.05 -18.95 -7.11
CA MET A 442 -0.06 -20.24 -6.39
C MET A 442 -1.41 -20.56 -5.72
N ASN A 443 -2.41 -19.70 -5.86
CA ASN A 443 -3.71 -19.82 -5.20
C ASN A 443 -3.64 -19.78 -3.66
N ILE A 444 -2.50 -19.40 -3.06
CA ILE A 444 -2.33 -19.32 -1.61
C ILE A 444 -3.41 -18.42 -1.00
N LYS A 445 -4.00 -18.88 0.10
CA LYS A 445 -4.97 -18.12 0.89
C LYS A 445 -4.30 -17.56 2.14
N PHE A 446 -4.90 -16.51 2.69
CA PHE A 446 -4.43 -15.89 3.92
C PHE A 446 -5.54 -15.90 4.96
N SER A 447 -5.20 -16.30 6.19
CA SER A 447 -6.05 -16.13 7.37
C SER A 447 -5.59 -14.91 8.16
N GLY A 448 -6.51 -14.23 8.86
CA GLY A 448 -6.16 -13.03 9.64
C GLY A 448 -6.08 -11.75 8.81
N THR A 449 -6.64 -11.72 7.59
CA THR A 449 -6.61 -10.54 6.71
C THR A 449 -7.31 -9.32 7.31
N GLU A 450 -8.25 -9.53 8.21
CA GLU A 450 -8.92 -8.51 9.00
C GLU A 450 -7.99 -7.78 9.97
N LEU A 451 -6.82 -8.35 10.30
CA LEU A 451 -5.80 -7.66 11.09
C LEU A 451 -5.13 -6.52 10.33
N LEU A 452 -5.07 -6.59 9.00
CA LEU A 452 -4.55 -5.50 8.19
C LEU A 452 -5.45 -4.27 8.35
N THR A 453 -4.82 -3.10 8.40
CA THR A 453 -5.50 -1.84 8.71
C THR A 453 -5.52 -0.89 7.51
N GLY A 454 -6.34 0.15 7.60
CA GLY A 454 -6.30 1.24 6.65
C GLY A 454 -4.92 1.88 6.65
N LEU A 455 -4.39 2.25 5.47
CA LEU A 455 -3.06 2.85 5.39
C LEU A 455 -3.12 4.33 5.76
N PRO A 456 -2.47 4.77 6.86
CA PRO A 456 -2.53 6.16 7.31
C PRO A 456 -1.51 7.01 6.54
N GLU A 457 -1.72 7.10 5.23
CA GLU A 457 -1.00 7.99 4.34
C GLU A 457 -1.82 9.22 3.97
N TYR A 458 -1.15 10.20 3.37
CA TYR A 458 -1.66 11.55 3.21
C TYR A 458 -2.87 11.65 2.26
N ARG A 459 -3.15 10.67 1.39
CA ARG A 459 -4.37 10.66 0.56
C ARG A 459 -5.59 10.23 1.36
N ASN A 460 -5.51 9.13 2.08
CA ASN A 460 -6.56 8.64 2.95
C ASN A 460 -6.84 9.62 4.10
N GLY A 461 -5.79 10.11 4.76
CA GLY A 461 -5.95 11.12 5.81
C GLY A 461 -6.39 12.47 5.26
N GLY A 462 -5.92 12.82 4.05
CA GLY A 462 -6.24 14.08 3.38
C GLY A 462 -7.70 14.16 2.98
N LEU A 463 -8.29 13.04 2.55
CA LEU A 463 -9.72 12.93 2.29
C LEU A 463 -10.56 13.39 3.50
N LEU A 464 -10.19 12.96 4.71
CA LEU A 464 -10.95 13.29 5.93
C LEU A 464 -10.91 14.80 6.22
N ILE A 465 -9.79 15.47 5.91
CA ILE A 465 -9.65 16.91 6.09
C ILE A 465 -10.38 17.68 4.98
N ASP A 466 -10.17 17.30 3.72
CA ASP A 466 -10.80 18.00 2.58
C ASP A 466 -12.33 17.85 2.57
N MET A 467 -12.88 16.79 3.16
CA MET A 467 -14.33 16.64 3.39
C MET A 467 -14.84 17.39 4.63
N GLY A 468 -13.95 18.03 5.40
CA GLY A 468 -14.26 18.79 6.62
C GLY A 468 -14.57 17.93 7.84
N LEU A 469 -14.37 16.61 7.78
CA LEU A 469 -14.57 15.71 8.91
C LEU A 469 -13.50 15.92 9.99
N LEU A 470 -12.26 16.13 9.58
CA LEU A 470 -11.16 16.53 10.44
C LEU A 470 -10.76 17.98 10.17
N ASN A 471 -10.67 18.79 11.22
CA ASN A 471 -10.28 20.18 11.12
C ASN A 471 -9.05 20.42 11.99
N LEU A 472 -7.94 20.84 11.38
CA LEU A 472 -6.72 21.18 12.11
C LEU A 472 -6.99 22.43 12.96
N LYS A 473 -6.60 22.40 14.24
CA LYS A 473 -6.80 23.54 15.13
C LYS A 473 -6.01 24.77 14.66
N PRO A 474 -6.51 26.00 14.93
CA PRO A 474 -5.91 27.23 14.40
C PRO A 474 -4.42 27.43 14.76
N GLU A 475 -4.03 27.07 15.99
CA GLU A 475 -2.65 27.17 16.47
C GLU A 475 -1.69 26.26 15.69
N ASP A 476 -2.08 25.02 15.43
CA ASP A 476 -1.29 24.10 14.62
C ASP A 476 -1.29 24.51 13.15
N ALA A 477 -2.41 25.01 12.63
CA ALA A 477 -2.48 25.53 11.27
C ALA A 477 -1.48 26.67 11.05
N GLU A 478 -1.43 27.67 11.94
CA GLU A 478 -0.44 28.77 11.82
C GLU A 478 0.99 28.25 11.94
N ARG A 479 1.26 27.35 12.90
CA ARG A 479 2.58 26.73 13.09
C ARG A 479 3.04 26.00 11.83
N GLY A 480 2.18 25.20 11.23
CA GLY A 480 2.48 24.45 10.00
C GLY A 480 2.65 25.37 8.79
N LEU A 481 1.88 26.46 8.68
CA LEU A 481 2.04 27.44 7.61
C LEU A 481 3.37 28.20 7.73
N GLN A 482 3.81 28.50 8.95
CA GLN A 482 5.10 29.13 9.21
C GLN A 482 6.27 28.20 8.83
N ALA A 483 6.13 26.90 9.11
CA ALA A 483 7.08 25.88 8.68
C ALA A 483 7.12 25.77 7.14
N TYR A 484 5.97 25.78 6.47
CA TYR A 484 5.89 25.80 5.00
C TYR A 484 6.66 26.99 4.41
N ARG A 485 6.38 28.21 4.92
CA ARG A 485 7.05 29.44 4.45
C ARG A 485 8.56 29.33 4.59
N SER A 486 9.04 28.80 5.71
CA SER A 486 10.47 28.59 5.97
C SER A 486 11.08 27.58 4.99
N ASN A 487 10.40 26.45 4.73
CA ASN A 487 10.85 25.44 3.78
C ASN A 487 10.85 25.98 2.33
N ALA A 488 9.86 26.78 1.95
CA ALA A 488 9.76 27.38 0.62
C ALA A 488 10.90 28.37 0.30
N MET A 489 11.62 28.88 1.31
CA MET A 489 12.80 29.74 1.13
C MET A 489 14.06 28.94 0.74
N ILE A 490 14.03 27.61 0.87
CA ILE A 490 15.15 26.74 0.47
C ILE A 490 15.15 26.61 -1.05
N LYS A 491 16.30 26.88 -1.69
CA LYS A 491 16.45 26.80 -3.15
C LYS A 491 15.99 25.45 -3.68
N GLY A 492 15.03 25.46 -4.60
CA GLY A 492 14.49 24.26 -5.26
C GLY A 492 13.22 23.69 -4.62
N GLN A 493 12.82 24.15 -3.43
CA GLN A 493 11.54 23.78 -2.83
C GLN A 493 10.36 24.47 -3.56
N PRO A 494 9.19 23.81 -3.64
CA PRO A 494 7.99 24.42 -4.20
C PRO A 494 7.48 25.56 -3.29
N ASN A 495 6.88 26.58 -3.89
CA ASN A 495 6.36 27.76 -3.21
C ASN A 495 4.94 28.18 -3.69
N VAL A 496 4.21 27.26 -4.33
CA VAL A 496 2.99 27.59 -5.08
C VAL A 496 1.72 27.38 -4.24
N GLU A 497 1.62 26.29 -3.50
CA GLU A 497 0.42 25.94 -2.72
C GLU A 497 0.75 25.94 -1.24
N VAL A 498 0.18 26.89 -0.49
CA VAL A 498 0.49 27.08 0.93
C VAL A 498 -0.43 26.21 1.78
N VAL A 499 0.10 25.08 2.26
CA VAL A 499 -0.57 24.19 3.21
C VAL A 499 0.31 23.99 4.46
N PRO A 500 -0.28 23.68 5.62
CA PRO A 500 0.49 23.34 6.82
C PRO A 500 1.51 22.23 6.54
N LEU A 501 2.76 22.43 6.97
CA LEU A 501 3.87 21.49 6.81
C LEU A 501 4.37 21.03 8.18
N PHE A 502 4.50 19.72 8.37
CA PHE A 502 5.05 19.12 9.59
C PHE A 502 6.03 17.99 9.27
N THR A 503 6.90 17.64 10.20
CA THR A 503 7.71 16.43 10.10
C THR A 503 6.87 15.20 10.43
N ALA A 504 7.32 14.02 10.01
CA ALA A 504 6.56 12.78 10.22
C ALA A 504 6.39 12.37 11.69
N ASP A 505 7.31 12.82 12.55
CA ASP A 505 7.33 12.60 14.00
C ASP A 505 6.59 13.68 14.79
N ASP A 506 6.07 14.72 14.13
CA ASP A 506 5.26 15.75 14.76
C ASP A 506 3.95 15.15 15.30
N ASP A 507 3.56 15.54 16.51
CA ASP A 507 2.39 15.00 17.19
C ASP A 507 1.08 15.25 16.40
N VAL A 508 1.00 16.32 15.61
CA VAL A 508 -0.11 16.55 14.65
C VAL A 508 -0.20 15.42 13.65
N ILE A 509 0.93 15.00 13.07
CA ILE A 509 0.97 13.92 12.08
C ILE A 509 0.65 12.57 12.74
N VAL A 510 1.15 12.33 13.95
CA VAL A 510 0.86 11.09 14.69
C VAL A 510 -0.62 10.99 15.05
N GLU A 511 -1.24 12.04 15.59
CA GLU A 511 -2.67 12.08 15.91
C GLU A 511 -3.52 11.92 14.63
N TRP A 512 -3.18 12.64 13.55
CA TRP A 512 -3.87 12.52 12.27
C TRP A 512 -3.83 11.10 11.68
N ARG A 513 -2.66 10.46 11.73
CA ARG A 513 -2.49 9.09 11.23
C ARG A 513 -3.28 8.09 12.06
N ALA A 514 -3.33 8.26 13.39
CA ALA A 514 -4.14 7.41 14.27
C ALA A 514 -5.65 7.55 13.99
N LEU A 515 -6.12 8.78 13.80
CA LEU A 515 -7.51 9.05 13.40
C LEU A 515 -7.81 8.45 12.02
N THR A 516 -6.86 8.54 11.08
CA THR A 516 -7.03 7.95 9.74
C THR A 516 -7.25 6.45 9.82
N VAL A 517 -6.45 5.70 10.60
CA VAL A 517 -6.67 4.25 10.79
C VAL A 517 -8.08 3.97 11.32
N GLY A 518 -8.51 4.70 12.35
CA GLY A 518 -9.81 4.49 12.97
C GLY A 518 -11.00 4.84 12.08
N PHE A 519 -10.94 5.98 11.39
CA PHE A 519 -12.02 6.40 10.49
C PHE A 519 -12.14 5.51 9.26
N LEU A 520 -11.05 4.91 8.76
CA LEU A 520 -11.13 3.98 7.64
C LEU A 520 -11.90 2.69 8.00
N ASP A 521 -11.77 2.19 9.24
CA ASP A 521 -12.59 1.07 9.71
C ASP A 521 -14.08 1.47 9.81
N GLU A 522 -14.39 2.67 10.32
CA GLU A 522 -15.77 3.18 10.40
C GLU A 522 -16.38 3.45 9.01
N LEU A 523 -15.60 4.04 8.10
CA LEU A 523 -16.02 4.28 6.71
C LEU A 523 -16.30 2.98 5.97
N LEU A 524 -15.52 1.91 6.21
CA LEU A 524 -15.77 0.62 5.58
C LEU A 524 -17.15 0.06 5.92
N ALA A 525 -17.54 0.17 7.19
CA ALA A 525 -18.86 -0.28 7.64
C ALA A 525 -19.98 0.54 6.98
N GLU A 526 -19.84 1.87 6.97
CA GLU A 526 -20.85 2.77 6.39
C GLU A 526 -20.94 2.65 4.86
N VAL A 527 -19.81 2.56 4.16
CA VAL A 527 -19.77 2.35 2.70
C VAL A 527 -20.44 1.04 2.33
N ASN A 528 -20.16 -0.06 3.03
CA ASN A 528 -20.84 -1.33 2.78
C ASN A 528 -22.36 -1.24 2.99
N SER A 529 -22.82 -0.44 3.97
CA SER A 529 -24.24 -0.13 4.16
C SER A 529 -24.83 0.63 2.98
N LEU A 530 -24.17 1.70 2.52
CA LEU A 530 -24.60 2.55 1.39
C LEU A 530 -24.55 1.85 0.02
N LEU A 531 -23.70 0.83 -0.13
CA LEU A 531 -23.63 -0.02 -1.32
C LEU A 531 -24.67 -1.16 -1.28
N GLU A 532 -25.34 -1.37 -0.14
CA GLU A 532 -26.35 -2.43 0.05
C GLU A 532 -25.83 -3.85 -0.23
N LEU A 533 -24.55 -4.10 0.03
CA LEU A 533 -23.91 -5.39 -0.27
C LEU A 533 -24.27 -6.45 0.77
N PRO A 534 -24.69 -7.67 0.34
CA PRO A 534 -24.92 -8.78 1.25
C PRO A 534 -23.62 -9.21 1.92
N ALA A 535 -23.71 -9.89 3.07
CA ALA A 535 -22.56 -10.17 3.93
C ALA A 535 -21.37 -10.84 3.21
N GLY A 536 -21.62 -11.73 2.24
CA GLY A 536 -20.58 -12.43 1.46
C GLY A 536 -19.98 -11.62 0.31
N GLU A 537 -20.55 -10.45 -0.01
CA GLU A 537 -20.12 -9.58 -1.11
C GLU A 537 -19.64 -8.22 -0.62
N ARG A 538 -19.65 -7.99 0.70
CA ARG A 538 -19.12 -6.78 1.32
C ARG A 538 -17.67 -6.55 0.91
N LEU A 539 -17.37 -5.29 0.62
CA LEU A 539 -16.01 -4.86 0.37
C LEU A 539 -15.15 -5.11 1.60
N CYS A 540 -13.94 -5.58 1.36
CA CYS A 540 -12.90 -5.57 2.37
C CYS A 540 -12.23 -4.19 2.45
N LEU A 541 -11.46 -3.96 3.52
CA LEU A 541 -10.73 -2.70 3.70
C LEU A 541 -9.80 -2.42 2.52
N ALA A 542 -9.08 -3.43 2.02
CA ALA A 542 -8.21 -3.28 0.86
C ALA A 542 -8.94 -2.85 -0.41
N GLN A 543 -10.18 -3.31 -0.63
CA GLN A 543 -10.98 -2.89 -1.78
C GLN A 543 -11.46 -1.45 -1.64
N MET A 544 -11.91 -1.04 -0.43
CA MET A 544 -12.31 0.34 -0.17
C MET A 544 -11.12 1.31 -0.27
N LEU A 545 -9.92 0.90 0.16
CA LEU A 545 -8.72 1.71 -0.03
C LEU A 545 -8.49 1.98 -1.52
N GLU A 546 -8.44 0.94 -2.34
CA GLU A 546 -8.14 1.02 -3.77
C GLU A 546 -9.17 1.85 -4.56
N ALA A 547 -10.44 1.45 -4.48
CA ALA A 547 -11.51 2.04 -5.28
C ALA A 547 -12.15 3.28 -4.64
N GLY A 548 -11.93 3.49 -3.35
CA GLY A 548 -12.62 4.48 -2.54
C GLY A 548 -11.67 5.54 -2.01
N THR A 549 -11.15 5.34 -0.80
CA THR A 549 -10.55 6.44 -0.01
C THR A 549 -9.24 6.96 -0.60
N TRP A 550 -8.37 6.09 -1.12
CA TRP A 550 -7.10 6.53 -1.71
C TRP A 550 -7.34 7.27 -3.02
N LYS A 551 -8.24 6.74 -3.87
CA LYS A 551 -8.63 7.39 -5.12
C LYS A 551 -9.37 8.70 -4.87
N GLY A 552 -10.36 8.69 -3.97
CA GLY A 552 -11.15 9.85 -3.60
C GLY A 552 -10.34 10.96 -2.95
N GLY A 553 -9.35 10.61 -2.13
CA GLY A 553 -8.38 11.55 -1.57
C GLY A 553 -7.49 12.21 -2.62
N ARG A 554 -7.18 11.52 -3.73
CA ARG A 554 -6.49 12.14 -4.89
C ARG A 554 -7.39 13.07 -5.67
N GLU A 555 -8.62 12.64 -5.97
CA GLU A 555 -9.58 13.41 -6.76
C GLU A 555 -9.95 14.73 -6.05
N ILE A 556 -10.25 14.67 -4.74
CA ILE A 556 -10.59 15.89 -3.99
C ILE A 556 -9.39 16.83 -3.84
N ALA A 557 -8.19 16.30 -3.62
CA ALA A 557 -6.97 17.12 -3.56
C ALA A 557 -6.68 17.82 -4.89
N GLU A 558 -6.97 17.18 -6.03
CA GLU A 558 -6.84 17.79 -7.35
C GLU A 558 -7.84 18.92 -7.57
N VAL A 559 -9.07 18.78 -7.07
CA VAL A 559 -10.09 19.84 -7.13
C VAL A 559 -9.74 21.00 -6.20
N SER A 560 -9.37 20.70 -4.95
CA SER A 560 -9.09 21.70 -3.91
C SER A 560 -7.78 22.45 -4.16
N ARG A 561 -6.78 21.78 -4.76
CA ARG A 561 -5.42 22.32 -4.97
C ARG A 561 -4.94 22.00 -6.39
N PRO A 562 -5.51 22.63 -7.43
CA PRO A 562 -5.29 22.25 -8.83
C PRO A 562 -3.84 22.40 -9.32
N ASN A 563 -3.05 23.27 -8.67
CA ASN A 563 -1.67 23.53 -9.06
C ASN A 563 -0.72 22.40 -8.63
N THR A 564 -0.89 21.86 -7.42
CA THR A 564 0.03 20.87 -6.84
C THR A 564 -0.57 19.48 -6.72
N LYS A 565 -1.91 19.41 -6.58
CA LYS A 565 -2.69 18.19 -6.30
C LYS A 565 -2.20 17.49 -5.03
N GLU A 566 -1.69 18.27 -4.10
CA GLU A 566 -1.11 17.83 -2.83
C GLU A 566 -2.18 17.70 -1.75
N PRO A 567 -1.92 16.90 -0.71
CA PRO A 567 -2.83 16.78 0.43
C PRO A 567 -3.02 18.12 1.18
N PRO A 568 -4.09 18.25 1.99
CA PRO A 568 -4.35 19.43 2.83
C PRO A 568 -3.31 19.70 3.91
N ILE A 569 -2.48 18.71 4.27
CA ILE A 569 -1.34 18.83 5.16
C ILE A 569 -0.15 18.16 4.48
N MET A 570 0.96 18.89 4.36
CA MET A 570 2.22 18.36 3.84
C MET A 570 3.05 17.73 4.94
N ILE A 571 3.74 16.64 4.58
CA ILE A 571 4.72 15.98 5.44
C ILE A 571 6.10 16.24 4.84
N LEU A 572 7.02 16.76 5.65
CA LEU A 572 8.43 16.87 5.28
C LEU A 572 9.02 15.45 5.23
N SER A 573 9.07 14.88 4.02
CA SER A 573 9.62 13.55 3.79
C SER A 573 11.08 13.61 3.36
N ASP A 574 11.89 12.75 3.97
CA ASP A 574 13.27 12.44 3.56
C ASP A 574 13.34 11.26 2.57
N GLY A 575 12.19 10.79 2.07
CA GLY A 575 12.07 9.59 1.23
C GLY A 575 12.12 8.27 2.00
N THR A 576 12.14 8.30 3.34
CA THR A 576 12.10 7.11 4.21
C THR A 576 10.80 6.97 5.01
N VAL A 577 9.98 8.01 5.05
CA VAL A 577 8.59 7.98 5.55
C VAL A 577 7.64 8.27 4.39
N PHE A 578 6.66 7.38 4.19
CA PHE A 578 5.92 7.18 2.94
C PHE A 578 4.44 7.56 3.03
#